data_AF-A0A0E9MBE1-F1
#
_entry.id   AF-A0A0E9MBE1-F1
#
_cell.length_a   1.000
_cell.length_b   1.000
_cell.length_c   1.000
_cell.angle_alpha   90.00
_cell.angle_beta   90.00
_cell.angle_gamma   90.00
#
_symmetry.space_group_name_H-M   'P 1'
#
loop_
_entity.id
_entity.type
_entity.pdbx_description
1 polymer ?
#
loop_
_entity_poly.entity_id
_entity_poly.type
_entity_poly.pdbx_seq_one_letter_code
_entity_poly.pdbx_strand_id
1 'polypeptide(L)'
;MAFKENCLDLRNSKVYDLIRELENYGVNVSVHEPVADPIEPNAEYGIMRTLWRVGVLPVADAIVLTVAHQRFVLLPLRDYLAITKGKSYVS
;
A
#
# COMPACT_ATOMS: atom_id res chain seq x y z
N MET A 1 -5.19 -2.47 -1.58
CA MET A 1 -6.55 -2.19 -1.05
C MET A 1 -7.58 -3.17 -1.56
N ALA A 2 -7.48 -3.62 -2.81
CA ALA A 2 -8.40 -4.60 -3.37
C ALA A 2 -8.55 -5.89 -2.54
N PHE A 3 -9.66 -6.59 -2.74
CA PHE A 3 -9.89 -7.94 -2.19
C PHE A 3 -9.10 -9.00 -2.96
N LYS A 4 -8.95 -8.80 -4.28
CA LYS A 4 -8.22 -9.71 -5.17
C LYS A 4 -7.31 -8.93 -6.11
N GLU A 5 -6.31 -9.61 -6.65
CA GLU A 5 -5.32 -9.00 -7.53
C GLU A 5 -5.92 -8.44 -8.82
N ASN A 6 -5.27 -7.39 -9.33
CA ASN A 6 -5.49 -6.77 -10.64
C ASN A 6 -6.91 -6.27 -10.93
N CYS A 7 -7.73 -6.04 -9.91
CA CYS A 7 -9.02 -5.35 -10.04
C CYS A 7 -9.28 -4.44 -8.84
N LEU A 8 -10.19 -3.48 -9.01
CA LEU A 8 -10.61 -2.59 -7.92
C LEU A 8 -11.90 -3.08 -7.25
N ASP A 9 -11.90 -4.32 -6.74
CA ASP A 9 -13.03 -4.83 -5.95
C ASP A 9 -12.72 -4.71 -4.46
N LEU A 10 -13.43 -3.84 -3.75
CA LEU A 10 -13.15 -3.51 -2.34
C LEU A 10 -14.13 -4.16 -1.36
N ARG A 11 -15.27 -4.68 -1.84
CA ARG A 11 -16.46 -5.02 -1.03
C ARG A 11 -16.21 -6.07 0.07
N ASN A 12 -15.17 -6.90 -0.08
CA ASN A 12 -14.79 -7.95 0.86
C ASN A 12 -13.33 -7.82 1.34
N SER A 13 -12.71 -6.67 1.10
CA SER A 13 -11.30 -6.49 1.43
C SER A 13 -11.09 -6.42 2.93
N LYS A 14 -10.23 -7.30 3.46
CA LYS A 14 -9.76 -7.24 4.86
C LYS A 14 -8.56 -6.30 5.06
N VAL A 15 -8.11 -5.66 3.97
CA VAL A 15 -6.98 -4.72 4.04
C VAL A 15 -7.33 -3.51 4.91
N TYR A 16 -8.61 -3.11 4.92
CA TYR A 16 -9.08 -2.03 5.79
C TYR A 16 -8.92 -2.37 7.27
N ASP A 17 -9.31 -3.57 7.68
CA ASP A 17 -9.20 -4.02 9.08
C ASP A 17 -7.73 -4.01 9.53
N LEU A 18 -6.83 -4.53 8.68
CA LEU A 18 -5.39 -4.49 8.93
C LEU A 18 -4.86 -3.05 9.11
N ILE A 19 -5.31 -2.11 8.27
CA ILE A 19 -4.90 -0.69 8.38
C ILE A 19 -5.35 -0.13 9.72
N ARG A 20 -6.60 -0.37 10.12
CA ARG A 20 -7.14 0.11 11.41
C ARG A 20 -6.43 -0.51 12.61
N GLU A 21 -6.11 -1.80 12.55
CA GLU A 21 -5.33 -2.45 13.59
C GLU A 21 -3.95 -1.81 13.73
N LEU A 22 -3.22 -1.59 12.62
CA LEU A 22 -1.92 -0.92 12.62
C LEU A 22 -2.00 0.51 13.18
N GLU A 23 -2.99 1.29 12.74
CA GLU A 23 -3.25 2.64 13.27
C GLU A 23 -3.54 2.62 14.77
N ASN A 24 -4.32 1.63 15.25
CA ASN A 24 -4.61 1.46 16.68
C ASN A 24 -3.36 1.12 17.50
N TYR A 25 -2.36 0.45 16.91
CA TYR A 25 -1.04 0.24 17.52
C TYR A 25 -0.12 1.47 17.41
N GLY A 26 -0.61 2.60 16.88
CA GLY A 26 0.15 3.85 16.74
C GLY A 26 1.06 3.89 15.50
N VAL A 27 0.87 2.98 14.55
CA VAL A 27 1.63 2.99 13.28
C VAL A 27 1.04 4.04 12.34
N ASN A 28 1.90 4.88 11.76
CA ASN A 28 1.48 5.78 10.69
C ASN A 28 1.40 5.01 9.36
N VAL A 29 0.19 4.88 8.80
CA VAL A 29 -0.05 4.04 7.62
C VAL A 29 -0.23 4.90 6.37
N SER A 30 0.54 4.59 5.32
CA SER A 30 0.33 5.13 3.97
C SER A 30 -0.06 4.00 3.02
N VAL A 31 -1.04 4.25 2.16
CA VAL A 31 -1.67 3.22 1.34
C VAL A 31 -1.49 3.54 -0.14
N HIS A 32 -0.88 2.63 -0.90
CA HIS A 32 -0.86 2.69 -2.36
C HIS A 32 -1.70 1.56 -2.96
N GLU A 33 -2.53 1.87 -3.96
CA GLU A 33 -3.33 0.91 -4.72
C GLU A 33 -3.09 1.15 -6.22
N PRO A 34 -2.44 0.23 -6.95
CA PRO A 34 -1.98 0.47 -8.31
C PRO A 34 -3.09 0.42 -9.36
N VAL A 35 -4.24 -0.19 -9.03
CA VAL A 35 -5.38 -0.35 -9.95
C VAL A 35 -6.35 0.82 -9.89
N ALA A 36 -6.15 1.77 -8.96
CA ALA A 36 -7.04 2.90 -8.77
C ALA A 36 -6.34 4.24 -8.92
N ASP A 37 -7.12 5.27 -9.23
CA ASP A 37 -6.61 6.63 -9.19
C ASP A 37 -6.35 7.10 -7.75
N PRO A 38 -5.20 7.74 -7.49
CA PRO A 38 -4.77 8.14 -6.16
C PRO A 38 -5.55 9.35 -5.61
N ILE A 39 -6.24 10.10 -6.47
CA ILE A 39 -6.88 11.38 -6.11
C ILE A 39 -8.28 11.17 -5.54
N GLU A 40 -8.93 10.05 -5.85
CA GLU A 40 -10.22 9.76 -5.25
C GLU A 40 -10.01 9.14 -3.86
N PRO A 41 -10.40 9.82 -2.76
CA PRO A 41 -10.56 9.13 -1.49
C PRO A 41 -11.52 7.97 -1.71
N ASN A 42 -11.24 6.85 -1.06
CA ASN A 42 -12.27 5.84 -0.97
C ASN A 42 -13.38 6.37 -0.06
N ALA A 43 -14.46 6.89 -0.65
CA ALA A 43 -15.57 7.51 0.08
C ALA A 43 -16.21 6.58 1.11
N GLU A 44 -16.17 5.26 0.88
CA GLU A 44 -16.72 4.25 1.77
C GLU A 44 -15.88 4.06 3.05
N TYR A 45 -14.56 4.32 2.99
CA TYR A 45 -13.63 4.00 4.08
C TYR A 45 -12.79 5.18 4.59
N GLY A 46 -12.89 6.35 3.94
CA GLY A 46 -12.17 7.57 4.33
C GLY A 46 -10.65 7.50 4.18
N ILE A 47 -10.12 6.52 3.44
CA ILE A 47 -8.69 6.33 3.25
C ILE A 47 -8.20 7.08 2.01
N MET A 48 -7.22 7.95 2.20
CA MET A 48 -6.47 8.58 1.13
C MET A 48 -5.43 7.61 0.58
N ARG A 49 -5.37 7.52 -0.76
CA ARG A 49 -4.37 6.70 -1.46
C ARG A 49 -3.24 7.57 -1.94
N THR A 50 -2.01 7.07 -1.85
CA THR A 50 -0.81 7.77 -2.30
C THR A 50 -0.39 7.28 -3.67
N LEU A 51 0.38 8.13 -4.37
CA LEU A 51 1.03 7.76 -5.62
C LEU A 51 2.31 6.96 -5.34
N TRP A 52 2.55 5.90 -6.13
CA TRP A 52 3.85 5.22 -6.14
C TRP A 52 4.88 6.07 -6.90
N ARG A 53 5.39 7.09 -6.23
CA ARG A 53 6.42 7.99 -6.76
C ARG A 53 7.42 8.33 -5.67
N VAL A 54 8.71 8.15 -5.97
CA VAL A 54 9.82 8.58 -5.10
C VAL A 54 9.68 10.08 -4.81
N GLY A 55 9.81 10.46 -3.54
CA GLY A 55 9.60 11.84 -3.08
C GLY A 55 8.14 12.24 -2.88
N VAL A 56 7.17 11.40 -3.26
CA VAL A 56 5.75 11.54 -2.85
C VAL A 56 5.41 10.55 -1.76
N LEU A 57 5.90 9.31 -1.87
CA LEU A 57 5.79 8.36 -0.79
C LEU A 57 6.69 8.78 0.38
N PRO A 58 6.18 8.68 1.62
CA PRO A 58 7.05 8.79 2.79
C PRO A 58 8.06 7.64 2.78
N VAL A 59 9.25 7.87 3.33
CA VAL A 59 10.22 6.79 3.55
C VAL A 59 9.70 5.92 4.70
N ALA A 60 9.30 4.70 4.37
CA ALA A 60 8.65 3.78 5.28
C ALA A 60 9.67 3.01 6.13
N ASP A 61 9.30 2.68 7.36
CA ASP A 61 10.06 1.75 8.20
C ASP A 61 9.84 0.28 7.77
N ALA A 62 8.68 -0.02 7.19
CA ALA A 62 8.33 -1.33 6.63
C ALA A 62 7.35 -1.20 5.47
N ILE A 63 7.33 -2.21 4.58
CA ILE A 63 6.35 -2.33 3.49
C ILE A 63 5.58 -3.62 3.67
N VAL A 64 4.25 -3.56 3.58
CA VAL A 64 3.37 -4.73 3.59
C VAL A 64 2.66 -4.85 2.24
N LEU A 65 2.96 -5.91 1.50
CA LEU A 65 2.25 -6.24 0.26
C LEU A 65 1.02 -7.08 0.58
N THR A 66 -0.14 -6.43 0.67
CA THR A 66 -1.39 -7.09 1.10
C THR A 66 -2.09 -7.85 -0.02
N VAL A 67 -1.83 -7.50 -1.29
CA VAL A 67 -2.41 -8.13 -2.47
C VAL A 67 -1.36 -8.18 -3.58
N ALA A 68 -1.19 -9.36 -4.20
CA ALA A 68 -0.18 -9.62 -5.22
C ALA A 68 -0.58 -9.09 -6.61
N HIS A 69 -0.85 -7.78 -6.74
CA HIS A 69 -1.03 -7.17 -8.06
C HIS A 69 0.22 -7.39 -8.92
N GLN A 70 0.04 -7.67 -10.21
CA GLN A 70 1.15 -7.90 -11.14
C GLN A 70 2.14 -6.73 -11.15
N ARG A 71 1.64 -5.49 -11.00
CA ARG A 71 2.50 -4.30 -10.91
C ARG A 71 3.49 -4.35 -9.74
N PHE A 72 3.12 -4.96 -8.62
CA PHE A 72 4.02 -5.15 -7.48
C PHE A 72 4.95 -6.34 -7.68
N VAL A 73 4.42 -7.45 -8.20
CA VAL A 73 5.22 -8.66 -8.48
C VAL A 73 6.34 -8.36 -9.49
N LEU A 74 6.07 -7.51 -10.47
CA LEU A 74 7.03 -7.11 -11.50
C LEU A 74 7.95 -5.95 -11.08
N LEU A 75 7.73 -5.36 -9.90
CA LEU A 75 8.53 -4.23 -9.45
C LEU A 75 9.89 -4.73 -8.94
N PRO A 76 11.03 -4.20 -9.44
CA PRO A 76 12.34 -4.65 -9.00
C PRO A 76 12.60 -4.27 -7.54
N LEU A 77 13.34 -5.12 -6.82
CA LEU A 77 13.64 -4.93 -5.40
C LEU A 77 14.17 -3.52 -5.06
N ARG A 78 15.00 -2.94 -5.94
CA ARG A 78 15.56 -1.59 -5.78
C ARG A 78 14.50 -0.50 -5.59
N ASP A 79 13.32 -0.67 -6.18
CA ASP A 79 12.25 0.34 -6.10
C ASP A 79 11.57 0.31 -4.73
N TYR A 80 11.46 -0.87 -4.12
CA TYR A 80 11.05 -0.99 -2.71
C TYR A 80 12.11 -0.39 -1.78
N LEU A 81 13.39 -0.73 -1.99
CA LEU A 81 14.50 -0.20 -1.18
C LEU A 81 14.68 1.32 -1.30
N ALA A 82 14.23 1.93 -2.39
CA ALA A 82 14.26 3.38 -2.57
C ALA A 82 13.33 4.14 -1.62
N ILE A 83 12.32 3.45 -1.06
CA ILE A 83 11.30 4.03 -0.18
C ILE A 83 11.26 3.37 1.22
N THR A 84 12.26 2.56 1.58
CA THR A 84 12.35 1.92 2.92
C THR A 84 13.62 2.33 3.65
N LYS A 85 13.51 2.64 4.95
CA LYS A 85 14.67 2.90 5.82
C LYS A 85 15.50 1.64 6.03
N GLY A 86 16.79 1.78 6.34
CA GLY A 86 17.60 0.66 6.86
C GLY A 86 17.79 -0.55 5.93
N LYS A 87 17.66 -0.36 4.62
CA LYS A 87 17.87 -1.28 3.47
C LYS A 87 18.20 -2.75 3.80
N SER A 88 17.24 -3.43 4.42
CA SER A 88 17.26 -4.87 4.64
C SER A 88 15.96 -5.45 4.08
N TYR A 89 16.05 -6.44 3.22
CA TYR A 89 14.90 -7.11 2.60
C TYR A 89 14.99 -8.61 2.89
N VAL A 90 13.90 -9.18 3.36
CA VAL A 90 13.74 -10.62 3.55
C VAL A 90 12.60 -11.05 2.62
N SER A 91 12.92 -11.95 1.68
CA SER A 91 11.97 -12.58 0.76
C SER A 91 11.28 -13.79 1.38
#